data_AF-A0A3D2A0Z4-F1
#
_entry.id   AF-A0A3D2A0Z4-F1
#
_cell.length_a   1.000
_cell.length_b   1.000
_cell.length_c   1.000
_cell.angle_alpha   90.00
_cell.angle_beta   90.00
_cell.angle_gamma   90.00
#
_symmetry.space_group_name_H-M   'P 1'
#
loop_
_entity.id
_entity.type
_entity.pdbx_description
1 polymer ?
#
loop_
_entity_poly.entity_id
_entity_poly.type
_entity_poly.pdbx_seq_one_letter_code
_entity_poly.pdbx_strand_id
1 'polypeptide(L)'
;LMPLFYQVIEGYGELFRHLSFQEIGTSTIQSRAVAGVANRTVIFVMPGSTGACRTAWDGIIREQLDNRHRPCNFVDMVTFFQQHPQT
;
A
#
# COMPACT_ATOMS: atom_id res chain seq x y z
N LEU A 1 9.18 8.83 -5.92
CA LEU A 1 9.25 8.10 -4.63
C LEU A 1 10.03 6.79 -4.73
N MET A 2 9.96 6.05 -5.84
CA MET A 2 10.67 4.76 -6.00
C MET A 2 12.16 4.77 -5.58
N PRO A 3 13.01 5.77 -5.94
CA PRO A 3 14.42 5.78 -5.52
C PRO A 3 14.63 5.93 -4.00
N LEU A 4 13.60 6.31 -3.24
CA LEU A 4 13.66 6.46 -1.79
C LEU A 4 13.26 5.18 -1.05
N PHE A 5 12.65 4.21 -1.74
CA PHE A 5 12.22 2.98 -1.12
C PHE A 5 13.39 2.02 -0.98
N TYR A 6 13.59 1.48 0.22
CA TYR A 6 14.47 0.34 0.45
C TYR A 6 13.85 -0.95 -0.10
N GLN A 7 12.52 -1.03 -0.07
CA GLN A 7 11.77 -2.15 -0.60
C GLN A 7 10.48 -1.63 -1.25
N VAL A 8 10.21 -2.09 -2.47
CA VAL A 8 8.95 -1.81 -3.17
C VAL A 8 7.93 -2.89 -2.79
N ILE A 9 6.68 -2.49 -2.59
CA ILE A 9 5.54 -3.38 -2.34
C ILE A 9 4.71 -3.40 -3.64
N GLU A 10 5.13 -4.22 -4.60
CA GLU A 10 4.54 -4.25 -5.95
C GLU A 10 3.05 -4.62 -5.92
N GLY A 11 2.69 -5.59 -5.06
CA GLY A 11 1.33 -6.10 -4.92
C GLY A 11 0.29 -5.03 -4.55
N TYR A 12 0.68 -3.93 -3.91
CA TYR A 12 -0.25 -2.83 -3.65
C TYR A 12 -0.73 -2.17 -4.94
N GLY A 13 0.20 -1.84 -5.85
CA GLY A 13 -0.15 -1.20 -7.12
C GLY A 13 -0.99 -2.12 -8.01
N GLU A 14 -0.65 -3.41 -8.00
CA GLU A 14 -1.39 -4.45 -8.75
C GLU A 14 -2.82 -4.60 -8.24
N LEU A 15 -3.00 -4.82 -6.93
CA LEU A 15 -4.33 -4.97 -6.34
C LEU A 15 -5.16 -3.69 -6.48
N PHE A 16 -4.55 -2.52 -6.27
CA PHE A 16 -5.22 -1.24 -6.46
C PHE A 16 -5.74 -1.09 -7.90
N ARG A 17 -4.93 -1.42 -8.90
CA ARG A 17 -5.35 -1.35 -10.31
C ARG A 17 -6.42 -2.38 -10.64
N HIS A 18 -6.38 -3.57 -10.02
CA HIS A 18 -7.42 -4.58 -10.16
C HIS A 18 -8.77 -4.09 -9.63
N LEU A 19 -8.82 -3.58 -8.40
CA LEU A 19 -10.04 -3.01 -7.82
C LEU A 19 -10.53 -1.79 -8.62
N SER A 20 -9.61 -0.89 -8.99
CA SER A 20 -9.95 0.27 -9.81
C SER A 20 -10.48 -0.13 -11.18
N PHE A 21 -10.01 -1.22 -11.78
CA PHE A 21 -10.55 -1.70 -13.06
C PHE A 21 -12.03 -2.09 -12.93
N GLN A 22 -12.42 -2.71 -11.80
CA GLN A 22 -13.81 -3.06 -11.54
C GLN A 22 -14.71 -1.82 -11.36
N GLU A 23 -14.16 -0.72 -10.84
CA GLU A 23 -14.92 0.52 -10.60
C GLU A 23 -14.95 1.49 -11.79
N ILE A 24 -13.81 1.72 -12.44
CA ILE A 24 -13.61 2.77 -13.46
C ILE A 24 -13.12 2.23 -14.81
N GLY A 25 -13.03 0.91 -14.96
CA GLY A 25 -12.63 0.24 -16.19
C GLY A 25 -11.19 0.57 -16.61
N THR A 26 -10.98 0.71 -17.91
CA THR A 26 -9.66 0.98 -18.51
C THR A 26 -9.04 2.30 -18.06
N SER A 27 -9.82 3.22 -17.50
CA SER A 27 -9.32 4.47 -16.90
C SER A 27 -8.26 4.22 -15.82
N THR A 28 -8.26 3.04 -15.19
CA THR A 28 -7.23 2.59 -14.24
C THR A 28 -5.81 2.68 -14.78
N ILE A 29 -5.61 2.64 -16.12
CA ILE A 29 -4.28 2.75 -16.75
C ILE A 29 -3.57 4.06 -16.42
N GLN A 30 -4.32 5.11 -16.07
CA GLN A 30 -3.76 6.42 -15.68
C GLN A 30 -3.23 6.43 -14.23
N SER A 31 -3.55 5.41 -13.44
CA SER A 31 -3.16 5.30 -12.03
C SER A 31 -1.76 4.71 -11.86
N ARG A 32 -0.82 5.53 -11.40
CA ARG A 32 0.55 5.12 -11.02
C ARG A 32 0.66 4.84 -9.52
N ALA A 33 -0.31 4.10 -8.97
CA ALA A 33 -0.30 3.72 -7.56
C ALA A 33 0.89 2.78 -7.26
N VAL A 34 1.60 3.06 -6.17
CA VAL A 34 2.78 2.33 -5.73
C VAL A 34 2.87 2.39 -4.21
N ALA A 35 3.45 1.37 -3.58
CA ALA A 35 3.80 1.41 -2.18
C ALA A 35 5.23 0.90 -1.97
N GLY A 36 5.80 1.23 -0.82
CA GLY A 36 7.13 0.79 -0.45
C GLY A 36 7.45 1.09 1.00
N VAL A 37 8.60 0.63 1.45
CA VAL A 37 9.13 0.88 2.78
C VAL A 37 10.36 1.78 2.64
N ALA A 38 10.38 2.88 3.39
CA ALA A 38 11.53 3.75 3.55
C ALA A 38 11.66 4.15 5.02
N ASN A 39 12.86 4.07 5.58
CA ASN A 39 13.16 4.41 6.97
C ASN A 39 12.11 3.87 7.97
N ARG A 40 11.83 2.56 7.92
CA ARG A 40 10.84 1.85 8.78
C ARG A 40 9.41 2.38 8.65
N THR A 41 9.13 3.14 7.60
CA THR A 41 7.82 3.70 7.30
C THR A 41 7.26 3.02 6.08
N VAL A 42 6.07 2.42 6.21
CA VAL A 42 5.31 1.95 5.04
C VAL A 42 4.63 3.16 4.41
N ILE A 43 4.84 3.34 3.11
CA ILE A 43 4.36 4.49 2.34
C ILE A 43 3.43 3.97 1.24
N PHE A 44 2.18 4.43 1.23
CA PHE A 44 1.21 4.16 0.16
C PHE A 44 1.00 5.41 -0.69
N VAL A 45 1.11 5.26 -2.00
CA VAL A 45 0.94 6.34 -2.97
C VAL A 45 -0.24 6.01 -3.87
N MET A 46 -1.21 6.91 -3.95
CA MET A 46 -2.43 6.73 -4.73
C MET A 46 -2.81 8.02 -5.48
N PRO A 47 -3.67 7.95 -6.52
CA PRO A 47 -4.22 9.14 -7.16
C PRO A 47 -5.00 10.02 -6.18
N GLY A 48 -5.06 11.33 -6.46
CA GLY A 48 -5.69 12.31 -5.55
C GLY A 48 -7.22 12.36 -5.59
N SER A 49 -7.90 11.54 -6.41
CA SER A 49 -9.37 11.53 -6.43
C SER A 49 -9.92 10.87 -5.17
N THR A 50 -11.02 11.41 -4.64
CA THR A 50 -11.66 10.83 -3.44
C THR A 50 -12.09 9.37 -3.65
N GLY A 51 -12.48 9.02 -4.88
CA GLY A 51 -12.78 7.64 -5.26
C GLY A 51 -11.55 6.74 -5.09
N ALA A 52 -10.42 7.10 -5.69
CA ALA A 52 -9.18 6.34 -5.55
C ALA A 52 -8.72 6.20 -4.10
N CYS A 53 -8.83 7.27 -3.30
CA CYS A 53 -8.51 7.21 -1.87
C CYS A 53 -9.41 6.21 -1.13
N ARG A 54 -10.70 6.16 -1.46
CA ARG A 54 -11.65 5.20 -0.88
C ARG A 54 -11.32 3.77 -1.30
N THR A 55 -11.10 3.52 -2.59
CA THR A 55 -10.69 2.20 -3.10
C THR A 55 -9.43 1.70 -2.42
N ALA A 56 -8.41 2.55 -2.29
CA ALA A 56 -7.16 2.18 -1.62
C ALA A 56 -7.36 1.91 -0.13
N TRP A 57 -8.13 2.74 0.57
CA TRP A 57 -8.37 2.59 2.00
C TRP A 57 -9.23 1.37 2.31
N ASP A 58 -10.45 1.35 1.79
CA ASP A 58 -11.46 0.34 2.15
C ASP A 58 -11.11 -1.04 1.58
N GLY A 59 -10.48 -1.09 0.41
CA GLY A 59 -10.15 -2.34 -0.28
C GLY A 59 -8.77 -2.93 0.04
N ILE A 60 -7.85 -2.16 0.64
CA ILE A 60 -6.47 -2.62 0.86
C ILE A 60 -5.90 -2.16 2.20
N ILE A 61 -5.73 -0.84 2.38
CA ILE A 61 -4.88 -0.28 3.44
C ILE A 61 -5.48 -0.57 4.82
N ARG A 62 -6.81 -0.43 4.97
CA ARG A 62 -7.49 -0.62 6.25
C ARG A 62 -7.23 -2.02 6.83
N GLU A 63 -7.29 -3.06 6.00
CA GLU A 63 -7.06 -4.43 6.45
C GLU A 63 -5.59 -4.67 6.77
N GLN A 64 -4.67 -4.14 5.94
CA GLN A 64 -3.24 -4.32 6.15
C GLN A 64 -2.68 -3.52 7.35
N LEU A 65 -3.41 -2.52 7.84
CA LEU A 65 -3.11 -1.78 9.07
C LEU A 65 -3.93 -2.27 10.28
N ASP A 66 -4.72 -3.33 10.15
CA ASP A 66 -5.38 -4.00 11.26
C ASP A 66 -4.50 -5.17 11.75
N ASN A 67 -4.05 -5.12 13.00
CA ASN A 67 -3.20 -6.18 13.58
C ASN A 67 -3.92 -7.54 13.75
N ARG A 68 -5.25 -7.56 13.59
CA ARG A 68 -6.05 -8.79 13.63
C ARG A 68 -6.11 -9.48 12.27
N HIS A 69 -5.70 -8.80 11.19
CA HIS A 69 -5.75 -9.35 9.85
C HIS A 69 -4.76 -10.52 9.70
N ARG A 70 -5.24 -11.60 9.07
CA ARG A 70 -4.54 -12.88 8.90
C ARG A 70 -4.52 -13.23 7.41
N PRO A 71 -3.48 -13.95 6.91
CA PRO A 71 -2.39 -14.58 7.68
C PRO A 71 -1.27 -13.61 8.11
N CYS A 72 -1.17 -12.43 7.50
CA CYS A 72 -0.13 -11.43 7.76
C CYS A 72 -0.63 -10.01 7.48
N ASN A 73 0.01 -8.99 8.08
CA ASN A 73 -0.32 -7.56 7.92
C ASN A 73 0.95 -6.70 8.06
N PHE A 74 0.87 -5.39 7.78
CA PHE A 74 2.01 -4.47 7.90
C PHE A 74 2.27 -3.99 9.34
N VAL A 75 1.30 -4.12 10.26
CA VAL A 75 1.52 -3.73 11.67
C VAL A 75 2.63 -4.56 12.28
N ASP A 76 2.61 -5.87 12.04
CA ASP A 76 3.66 -6.79 12.51
C ASP A 76 5.03 -6.43 11.90
N MET A 77 5.07 -6.10 10.61
CA MET A 77 6.30 -5.69 9.90
C MET A 77 6.88 -4.39 10.47
N VAL A 78 6.07 -3.35 10.64
CA VAL A 78 6.54 -2.05 11.13
C VAL A 78 6.98 -2.15 12.59
N THR A 79 6.22 -2.87 13.42
CA THR A 79 6.54 -3.06 14.84
C THR A 79 7.83 -3.87 15.01
N PHE A 80 8.06 -4.88 14.16
CA PHE A 80 9.31 -5.64 14.16
C PHE A 80 10.55 -4.75 13.96
N PHE A 81 10.50 -3.81 13.01
CA PHE A 81 11.61 -2.87 12.78
C PHE A 81 11.82 -1.85 13.91
N GLN A 82 10.78 -1.54 14.69
CA GLN A 82 10.93 -0.67 15.86
C GLN A 82 11.69 -1.38 16.99
N GLN A 83 11.44 -2.67 17.19
CA GLN A 83 12.04 -3.47 18.25
C GLN A 83 13.49 -3.88 17.96
N HIS A 84 13.87 -4.03 16.69
CA HIS A 84 15.22 -4.46 16.28
C HIS A 84 15.89 -3.39 15.40
N PRO A 85 16.40 -2.30 15.99
CA PRO A 85 17.10 -1.29 15.23
C PRO A 85 18.37 -1.86 14.58
N GLN A 86 18.42 -1.89 13.25
CA GLN A 86 19.66 -2.08 12.51
C GLN A 86 20.60 -0.93 12.90
N THR A 87 21.74 -1.26 13.51
CA THR A 87 22.83 -0.34 13.88
C THR A 87 23.47 0.30 12.66
#